data_AF-A0A848IPT2-F1
#
_entry.id   AF-A0A848IPT2-F1
#
_cell.length_a   1.000
_cell.length_b   1.000
_cell.length_c   1.000
_cell.angle_alpha   90.00
_cell.angle_beta   90.00
_cell.angle_gamma   90.00
#
_symmetry.space_group_name_H-M   'P 1'
#
loop_
_entity.id
_entity.type
_entity.pdbx_description
1 polymer ?
#
loop_
_entity_poly.entity_id
_entity_poly.type
_entity_poly.pdbx_seq_one_letter_code
_entity_poly.pdbx_strand_id
1 'polypeptide(L)' 'MSINLSVGTRLPAWATATGRVLLGALDEFKRRERLARSEVAAHTGTTLTSFDDLINAISDAQRDGGYAFTSRNWKQV' A
#
# COMPACT_ATOMS: atom_id res chain seq x y z
N MET A 1 18.74 -3.07 9.73
CA MET A 1 18.02 -2.71 8.50
C MET A 1 17.99 -1.19 8.42
N SER A 2 18.62 -0.56 7.42
CA SER A 2 18.58 0.90 7.25
C SER A 2 17.53 1.26 6.19
N ILE A 3 16.68 2.23 6.50
CA ILE A 3 15.68 2.78 5.60
C ILE A 3 16.00 4.27 5.48
N ASN A 4 16.36 4.74 4.28
CA ASN A 4 16.60 6.15 4.02
C ASN A 4 15.27 6.82 3.63
N LEU A 5 14.53 7.29 4.62
CA LEU A 5 13.30 8.05 4.41
C LEU A 5 13.47 9.46 5.00
N SER A 6 13.52 10.47 4.15
CA SER A 6 13.58 11.87 4.56
C SER A 6 12.17 12.46 4.67
N VAL A 7 12.02 13.52 5.45
CA VAL A 7 10.76 14.29 5.48
C VAL A 7 10.47 14.81 4.07
N GLY A 8 9.22 14.62 3.62
CA GLY A 8 8.78 15.03 2.29
C GLY A 8 8.81 13.92 1.23
N THR A 9 9.48 12.78 1.49
CA THR A 9 9.45 11.63 0.56
C THR A 9 8.02 11.17 0.30
N ARG A 10 7.73 10.86 -0.97
CA ARG A 10 6.44 10.32 -1.42
C ARG A 10 6.63 8.86 -1.82
N LEU A 11 5.72 8.01 -1.34
CA LEU A 11 5.67 6.59 -1.68
C LEU A 11 4.25 6.24 -2.14
N PRO A 12 4.08 5.25 -3.03
CA PRO A 12 2.75 4.79 -3.41
C PRO A 12 2.03 4.23 -2.17
N ALA A 13 0.83 4.75 -1.88
CA ALA A 13 0.09 4.37 -0.68
C ALA A 13 -0.23 2.86 -0.66
N TRP A 14 -0.56 2.28 -1.81
CA TRP A 14 -0.86 0.85 -1.96
C TRP A 14 0.34 -0.06 -1.65
N ALA A 15 1.57 0.45 -1.74
CA ALA A 15 2.79 -0.32 -1.60
C ALA A 15 3.36 -0.33 -0.16
N THR A 16 2.80 0.46 0.75
CA THR A 16 3.32 0.62 2.13
C THR A 16 2.29 0.22 3.17
N ALA A 17 2.74 -0.29 4.32
CA ALA A 17 1.84 -0.63 5.44
C ALA A 17 1.01 0.59 5.88
N THR A 18 1.67 1.72 6.17
CA THR A 18 1.00 2.96 6.57
C THR A 18 0.02 3.45 5.51
N GLY A 19 0.41 3.41 4.22
CA GLY A 19 -0.48 3.83 3.13
C GLY A 19 -1.72 2.94 3.00
N ARG A 20 -1.59 1.62 3.18
CA ARG A 20 -2.74 0.70 3.20
C ARG A 20 -3.69 0.96 4.35
N VAL A 21 -3.18 1.27 5.54
CA VAL A 21 -4.02 1.69 6.68
C VAL A 21 -4.76 2.99 6.36
N LEU A 22 -4.07 4.00 5.83
CA LEU A 22 -4.68 5.28 5.45
C LEU A 22 -5.74 5.12 4.35
N LEU A 23 -5.48 4.27 3.36
CA LEU A 23 -6.47 3.94 2.34
C LEU A 23 -7.65 3.18 2.95
N GLY A 24 -7.40 2.23 3.85
CA GLY A 24 -8.40 1.43 4.55
C GLY A 24 -9.42 2.26 5.35
N ALA A 25 -9.04 3.46 5.79
CA ALA A 25 -9.92 4.39 6.49
C ALA A 25 -10.91 5.13 5.57
N LEU A 26 -10.77 5.02 4.24
CA LEU A 26 -11.72 5.59 3.28
C LEU A 26 -12.88 4.64 3.03
N ASP A 27 -14.02 5.20 2.61
CA ASP A 27 -15.15 4.42 2.08
C ASP A 27 -14.70 3.50 0.93
N GLU A 28 -15.32 2.32 0.80
CA GLU A 28 -14.95 1.31 -0.20
C GLU A 28 -14.87 1.87 -1.64
N PHE A 29 -15.86 2.66 -2.04
CA PHE A 29 -15.87 3.30 -3.37
C PHE A 29 -14.64 4.18 -3.59
N LYS A 30 -14.29 5.03 -2.61
CA LYS A 30 -13.13 5.92 -2.67
C LYS A 30 -11.81 5.14 -2.68
N ARG A 31 -11.73 4.01 -1.94
CA ARG A 31 -10.55 3.12 -1.98
C ARG A 31 -10.31 2.58 -3.38
N ARG A 32 -11.35 2.04 -4.00
CA ARG A 32 -11.29 1.48 -5.36
C ARG A 32 -10.95 2.54 -6.39
N GLU A 33 -11.57 3.72 -6.31
CA GLU A 33 -11.28 4.85 -7.18
C GLU A 33 -9.81 5.30 -7.07
N ARG A 34 -9.28 5.46 -5.85
CA ARG A 34 -7.89 5.88 -5.61
C ARG A 34 -6.90 4.84 -6.12
N LEU A 35 -7.17 3.56 -5.90
CA LEU A 35 -6.32 2.49 -6.41
C LEU A 35 -6.35 2.42 -7.94
N ALA A 36 -7.51 2.58 -8.57
CA ALA A 36 -7.64 2.55 -10.03
C ALA A 36 -6.86 3.67 -10.73
N ARG A 37 -6.65 4.78 -10.04
CA ARG A 37 -5.83 5.91 -10.51
C ARG A 37 -4.34 5.77 -10.22
N SER A 38 -3.93 4.73 -9.50
CA SER A 38 -2.53 4.53 -9.11
C SER A 38 -1.79 3.74 -10.18
N GLU A 39 -0.56 4.15 -10.47
CA GLU A 39 0.36 3.32 -11.24
C GLU A 39 0.89 2.21 -10.33
N VAL A 40 0.51 0.97 -10.65
CA VAL A 40 0.90 -0.22 -9.89
C VAL A 40 2.00 -0.94 -10.67
N ALA A 41 3.19 -1.03 -10.07
CA ALA A 41 4.35 -1.69 -10.66
C ALA A 41 5.04 -2.58 -9.62
N ALA A 42 5.61 -3.70 -10.06
CA ALA A 42 6.33 -4.59 -9.16
C ALA A 42 7.68 -3.96 -8.77
N HIS A 43 7.79 -3.42 -7.55
CA HIS A 43 9.04 -2.88 -7.01
C HIS A 43 9.97 -3.95 -6.43
N THR A 44 9.41 -5.11 -6.07
CA THR A 44 10.10 -6.28 -5.53
C THR A 44 9.40 -7.55 -6.03
N GLY A 45 10.06 -8.71 -5.90
CA GLY A 45 9.47 -10.01 -6.25
C GLY A 45 8.27 -10.43 -5.39
N THR A 46 7.94 -9.69 -4.33
CA THR A 46 6.76 -9.92 -3.48
C THR A 46 5.78 -8.75 -3.51
N THR A 47 5.93 -7.81 -4.44
CA THR A 47 5.01 -6.68 -4.57
C THR A 47 3.68 -7.17 -5.13
N LEU A 48 2.59 -6.96 -4.39
CA LEU A 48 1.24 -7.19 -4.89
C LEU A 48 0.95 -6.21 -6.04
N THR A 49 0.49 -6.74 -7.17
CA THR A 49 0.18 -5.95 -8.38
C THR A 49 -1.22 -6.16 -8.92
N SER A 50 -1.89 -7.24 -8.51
CA SER A 50 -3.31 -7.45 -8.83
C SER A 50 -4.17 -6.43 -8.11
N PHE A 51 -5.13 -5.85 -8.84
CA PHE A 51 -6.08 -4.89 -8.27
C PHE A 51 -6.88 -5.52 -7.12
N ASP A 52 -7.37 -6.75 -7.31
CA ASP A 52 -8.17 -7.43 -6.29
C ASP A 52 -7.34 -7.80 -5.06
N ASP A 53 -6.10 -8.26 -5.24
CA ASP A 53 -5.20 -8.56 -4.11
C ASP A 53 -4.88 -7.30 -3.30
N LEU A 54 -4.70 -6.17 -3.98
CA LEU A 54 -4.46 -4.88 -3.33
C LEU A 54 -5.70 -4.38 -2.58
N ILE A 55 -6.89 -4.49 -3.18
CA ILE A 55 -8.15 -4.14 -2.49
C ILE A 55 -8.35 -5.02 -1.27
N ASN A 56 -8.11 -6.32 -1.37
CA ASN A 56 -8.21 -7.25 -0.25
C ASN A 56 -7.23 -6.84 0.86
N ALA A 57 -5.96 -6.61 0.53
CA ALA A 57 -4.96 -6.21 1.51
C ALA A 57 -5.27 -4.85 2.19
N ILE A 58 -5.89 -3.90 1.48
CA ILE A 58 -6.36 -2.63 2.05
C ILE A 58 -7.59 -2.84 2.93
N SER A 59 -8.48 -3.76 2.56
CA SER A 59 -9.69 -4.08 3.31
C SER A 59 -9.37 -4.82 4.60
N ASP A 60 -8.41 -5.74 4.54
CA ASP A 60 -7.86 -6.44 5.70
C ASP A 60 -7.27 -5.44 6.70
N ALA A 61 -6.55 -4.41 6.23
CA ALA A 61 -5.99 -3.38 7.11
C ALA A 61 -7.05 -2.62 7.93
N GLN A 62 -8.24 -2.44 7.36
CA GLN A 62 -9.38 -1.86 8.08
C GLN A 62 -10.02 -2.88 9.03
N ARG A 63 -10.26 -4.11 8.55
CA ARG A 63 -10.97 -5.16 9.29
C ARG A 63 -10.20 -5.63 10.51
N ASP A 64 -8.88 -5.74 10.40
CA ASP A 64 -8.05 -6.41 11.39
C ASP A 64 -7.61 -5.47 12.53
N GLY A 65 -8.15 -4.24 12.60
CA GLY A 65 -7.91 -3.30 13.70
C GLY A 65 -6.97 -2.14 13.37
N GLY A 66 -6.79 -1.81 12.09
CA GLY A 66 -6.07 -0.60 11.66
C GLY A 66 -4.56 -0.80 11.48
N TYR A 67 -4.09 -2.02 11.27
CA TYR A 67 -2.69 -2.30 10.94
C TYR A 67 -2.58 -3.05 9.60
N ALA A 68 -1.42 -2.93 8.95
CA ALA A 68 -1.14 -3.67 7.73
C ALA A 68 0.29 -4.22 7.78
N PHE A 69 0.50 -5.36 7.15
CA PHE A 69 1.83 -5.93 6.93
C PHE A 69 2.18 -5.90 5.44
N THR A 70 3.41 -5.47 5.15
CA THR A 70 3.97 -5.51 3.79
C THR A 70 5.30 -6.22 3.85
N SER A 71 5.47 -7.27 3.03
CA SER A 71 6.70 -8.04 3.01
C SER A 71 7.75 -7.44 2.07
N ARG A 72 9.00 -7.41 2.56
CA ARG A 72 10.28 -7.16 1.87
C ARG A 72 10.64 -5.72 1.48
N ASN A 73 11.95 -5.53 1.48
CA ASN A 73 12.70 -4.26 1.43
C ASN A 73 12.48 -3.53 0.10
N TRP A 74 11.94 -2.31 0.20
CA TRP A 74 11.92 -1.34 -0.88
C TRP A 74 13.34 -1.13 -1.42
N LYS A 75 13.58 -1.46 -2.69
CA LYS A 75 14.79 -1.03 -3.39
C LYS A 75 14.47 0.31 -4.03
N GLN A 76 14.90 1.38 -3.39
CA GLN A 76 14.98 2.66 -4.06
C GLN A 76 16.11 2.54 -5.10
N VAL A 77 15.79 2.75 -6.37
CA VAL A 77 16.78 3.20 -7.37
C VAL A 77 17.31 4.56 -6.98
#